data_AF-A0A7X9PD54-F1
#
_entry.id   AF-A0A7X9PD54-F1
#
_cell.length_a   1.000
_cell.length_b   1.000
_cell.length_c   1.000
_cell.angle_alpha   90.00
_cell.angle_beta   90.00
_cell.angle_gamma   90.00
#
_symmetry.space_group_name_H-M   'P 1'
#
loop_
_entity.id
_entity.type
_entity.pdbx_description
1 polymer ?
#
loop_
_entity_poly.entity_id
_entity_poly.type
_entity_poly.pdbx_seq_one_letter_code
_entity_poly.pdbx_strand_id
1 'polypeptide(L)'
;MSNYFKDFDQKEEFIAPREREFSRILTAAVVNEKFRKQLLSNPALAIRNGFGGEAFHLAKDEADRLSTIHASTLADFAQQMNNLVSV
;
A
#
# COMPACT_ATOMS: atom_id res chain seq x y z
N MET A 1 18.73 -31.40 20.44
CA MET A 1 17.46 -31.87 19.85
C MET A 1 16.40 -30.84 20.18
N SER A 2 15.68 -30.40 19.14
CA SER A 2 14.36 -29.76 19.10
C SER A 2 13.87 -28.95 20.30
N ASN A 3 13.50 -27.69 20.05
CA ASN A 3 12.10 -27.23 20.14
C ASN A 3 12.03 -25.70 19.91
N TYR A 4 12.07 -25.29 18.65
CA TYR A 4 11.56 -23.99 18.19
C TYR A 4 10.41 -24.20 17.20
N PHE A 5 9.59 -25.23 17.46
CA PHE A 5 8.38 -25.55 16.70
C PHE A 5 7.16 -25.22 17.57
N LYS A 6 6.92 -23.92 17.69
CA LYS A 6 5.78 -23.23 18.29
C LYS A 6 5.98 -21.78 17.85
N ASP A 7 5.13 -21.13 17.07
CA ASP A 7 3.68 -21.17 17.03
C ASP A 7 3.19 -20.83 15.60
N PHE A 8 2.80 -21.86 14.84
CA PHE A 8 1.99 -21.68 13.63
C PHE A 8 0.50 -21.65 14.02
N ASP A 9 0.10 -20.74 14.90
CA ASP A 9 -1.32 -20.42 15.16
C ASP A 9 -1.48 -19.05 15.80
N GLN A 10 -0.66 -18.07 15.41
CA GLN A 10 -1.06 -16.69 15.61
C GLN A 10 -1.82 -16.28 14.36
N LYS A 11 -3.14 -16.37 14.43
CA LYS A 11 -4.02 -15.45 13.70
C LYS A 11 -3.71 -14.03 14.19
N GLU A 12 -2.52 -13.52 13.91
CA GLU A 12 -2.37 -12.09 13.77
C GLU A 12 -3.20 -11.78 12.53
N GLU A 13 -4.24 -10.97 12.69
CA GLU A 13 -4.62 -10.05 11.63
C GLU A 13 -3.32 -9.35 11.22
N PHE A 14 -2.63 -9.92 10.22
CA PHE A 14 -1.42 -9.37 9.65
C PHE A 14 -1.85 -8.10 8.92
N ILE A 15 -2.07 -7.03 9.69
CA ILE A 15 -2.04 -5.69 9.16
C ILE A 15 -0.60 -5.54 8.74
N ALA A 16 -0.33 -5.81 7.46
CA ALA A 16 0.98 -5.63 6.89
C ALA A 16 1.47 -4.23 7.29
N PRO A 17 2.73 -4.10 7.76
CA PRO A 17 3.28 -2.80 8.14
C PRO A 17 2.95 -1.80 7.04
N ARG A 18 2.49 -0.60 7.39
CA ARG A 18 2.07 0.43 6.43
C ARG A 18 3.09 0.59 5.30
N GLU A 19 4.38 0.60 5.66
CA GLU A 19 5.53 0.60 4.75
C GLU A 19 5.54 -0.52 3.68
N ARG A 20 5.13 -1.74 4.05
CA ARG A 20 5.04 -2.87 3.11
C ARG A 20 3.89 -2.67 2.13
N GLU A 21 2.73 -2.24 2.59
CA GLU A 21 1.59 -1.95 1.70
C GLU A 21 1.92 -0.80 0.75
N PHE A 22 2.61 0.22 1.23
CA PHE A 22 3.10 1.32 0.39
C PHE A 22 4.14 0.87 -0.64
N SER A 23 5.10 0.04 -0.24
CA SER A 23 6.06 -0.55 -1.17
C SER A 23 5.36 -1.42 -2.22
N ARG A 24 4.28 -2.14 -1.86
CA ARG A 24 3.45 -2.89 -2.80
C ARG A 24 2.70 -1.97 -3.76
N ILE A 25 2.10 -0.87 -3.29
CA ILE A 25 1.44 0.13 -4.16
C ILE A 25 2.44 0.72 -5.16
N LEU A 26 3.62 1.12 -4.69
CA LEU A 26 4.65 1.69 -5.55
C LEU A 26 5.14 0.66 -6.55
N THR A 27 5.42 -0.57 -6.12
CA THR A 27 5.83 -1.66 -7.01
C THR A 27 4.75 -1.92 -8.05
N ALA A 28 3.48 -2.01 -7.65
CA ALA A 28 2.33 -2.17 -8.54
C ALA A 28 2.25 -1.06 -9.60
N ALA A 29 2.48 0.19 -9.21
CA ALA A 29 2.50 1.32 -10.12
C ALA A 29 3.75 1.37 -11.01
N VAL A 30 4.89 0.81 -10.58
CA VAL A 30 6.06 0.64 -11.44
C VAL A 30 5.83 -0.45 -12.48
N VAL A 31 5.30 -1.61 -12.07
CA VAL A 31 5.12 -2.76 -12.98
C VAL A 31 3.91 -2.62 -13.89
N ASN A 32 2.91 -1.83 -13.50
CA ASN A 32 1.68 -1.67 -14.26
C ASN A 32 1.35 -0.19 -14.50
N GLU A 33 1.62 0.28 -15.71
CA GLU A 33 1.35 1.65 -16.11
C GLU A 33 -0.15 2.01 -16.13
N LYS A 34 -1.04 1.03 -16.32
CA LYS A 34 -2.50 1.28 -16.24
C LYS A 34 -2.89 1.55 -14.79
N PHE A 35 -2.38 0.74 -13.86
CA PHE A 35 -2.57 0.97 -12.42
C PHE A 35 -1.97 2.31 -12.02
N ARG A 36 -0.76 2.65 -12.49
CA ARG A 36 -0.16 3.98 -12.26
C ARG A 36 -1.07 5.12 -12.72
N LYS A 37 -1.59 5.07 -13.95
CA LYS A 37 -2.50 6.12 -14.45
C LYS A 37 -3.79 6.19 -13.63
N GLN A 38 -4.33 5.05 -13.19
CA GLN A 38 -5.49 5.02 -12.30
C GLN A 38 -5.17 5.59 -10.92
N LEU A 39 -4.01 5.28 -10.35
CA LEU A 39 -3.55 5.77 -9.06
C LEU A 39 -3.33 7.29 -9.10
N LEU A 40 -2.76 7.83 -10.18
CA LEU A 40 -2.57 9.28 -10.35
C LEU A 40 -3.88 10.01 -10.64
N SER A 41 -4.85 9.35 -11.28
CA SER A 41 -6.14 9.95 -11.60
C SER A 41 -7.15 9.85 -10.45
N ASN A 42 -7.12 8.76 -9.68
CA ASN A 42 -8.00 8.46 -8.56
C ASN A 42 -7.30 7.48 -7.60
N PRO A 43 -6.46 7.97 -6.69
CA PRO A 43 -5.70 7.13 -5.78
C PRO A 43 -6.59 6.31 -4.84
N ALA A 44 -7.71 6.90 -4.38
CA ALA A 44 -8.73 6.23 -3.58
C ALA A 44 -9.25 4.93 -4.23
N LEU A 45 -9.57 5.03 -5.53
CA LEU A 45 -10.17 3.94 -6.29
C LEU A 45 -9.14 2.86 -6.59
N ALA A 46 -7.91 3.24 -6.95
CA ALA A 46 -6.83 2.31 -7.19
C ALA A 46 -6.49 1.50 -5.93
N ILE A 47 -6.48 2.16 -4.77
CA ILE A 47 -6.23 1.48 -3.49
C ILE A 47 -7.39 0.56 -3.11
N ARG A 48 -8.64 1.00 -3.27
CA ARG A 48 -9.82 0.14 -3.02
C ARG A 48 -9.91 -1.06 -3.96
N ASN A 49 -9.54 -0.89 -5.23
CA ASN A 49 -9.53 -2.00 -6.19
C ASN A 49 -8.41 -3.00 -5.91
N GLY A 50 -7.35 -2.58 -5.21
CA GLY A 50 -6.20 -3.42 -4.96
C GLY A 50 -5.34 -3.65 -6.20
N PHE A 51 -4.38 -4.55 -6.07
CA PHE A 51 -3.48 -4.95 -7.15
C PHE A 51 -3.22 -6.45 -7.10
N GLY A 52 -3.29 -7.13 -8.26
CA GLY A 52 -2.98 -8.56 -8.35
C GLY A 52 -4.01 -9.48 -7.69
N GLY A 53 -5.23 -9.01 -7.46
CA GLY A 53 -6.31 -9.78 -6.80
C GLY A 53 -6.38 -9.59 -5.28
N GLU A 54 -5.49 -8.78 -4.71
CA GLU A 54 -5.49 -8.44 -3.29
C GLU A 54 -5.73 -6.94 -3.10
N ALA A 55 -6.64 -6.60 -2.17
CA ALA A 55 -6.83 -5.23 -1.73
C ALA A 55 -5.70 -4.82 -0.78
N PHE A 56 -5.34 -3.54 -0.80
CA PHE A 56 -4.35 -3.03 0.15
C PHE A 56 -4.98 -2.87 1.53
N HIS A 57 -4.32 -3.38 2.57
CA HIS A 57 -4.79 -3.30 3.95
C HIS A 57 -4.34 -1.98 4.60
N LEU A 58 -4.85 -0.87 4.07
CA LEU A 58 -4.61 0.46 4.61
C LEU A 58 -5.75 0.88 5.54
N ALA A 59 -5.41 1.55 6.63
CA ALA A 59 -6.40 2.20 7.48
C ALA A 59 -7.19 3.22 6.66
N LYS A 60 -8.46 3.43 7.01
CA LYS A 60 -9.34 4.36 6.30
C LYS A 60 -8.76 5.79 6.25
N ASP A 61 -8.11 6.22 7.32
CA ASP A 61 -7.33 7.47 7.39
C ASP A 61 -6.22 7.56 6.34
N GLU A 62 -5.50 6.46 6.10
CA GLU A 62 -4.41 6.42 5.12
C GLU A 62 -4.98 6.48 3.71
N ALA A 63 -6.06 5.73 3.44
CA ALA A 63 -6.76 5.79 2.17
C ALA A 63 -7.31 7.20 1.87
N ASP A 64 -7.84 7.89 2.89
CA ASP A 64 -8.33 9.27 2.77
C ASP A 64 -7.18 10.26 2.50
N ARG A 65 -6.07 10.14 3.23
CA ARG A 65 -4.84 10.91 2.98
C ARG A 65 -4.30 10.67 1.57
N LEU A 66 -4.27 9.42 1.12
CA LEU A 66 -3.87 9.07 -0.25
C LEU A 66 -4.84 9.62 -1.29
N SER A 67 -6.13 9.73 -0.96
CA SER A 67 -7.15 10.35 -1.81
C SER A 67 -6.92 11.86 -1.98
N THR A 68 -6.35 12.52 -0.97
CA THR A 68 -5.97 13.94 -1.04
C THR A 68 -4.64 14.18 -1.76
N ILE A 69 -3.82 13.15 -1.96
CA ILE A 69 -2.57 13.25 -2.71
C ILE A 69 -2.88 13.37 -4.20
N HIS A 70 -2.66 14.58 -4.74
CA HIS A 70 -2.59 14.80 -6.17
C HIS A 70 -1.13 14.84 -6.60
N ALA A 71 -0.68 13.79 -7.28
CA ALA A 71 0.65 13.70 -7.84
C ALA A 71 0.57 13.59 -9.37
N SER A 72 1.47 14.29 -10.06
CA SER A 72 1.60 14.20 -11.53
C SER A 72 2.50 13.04 -11.95
N THR A 73 3.36 12.58 -11.04
CA THR A 73 4.34 11.52 -11.28
C THR A 73 4.33 10.50 -10.15
N LEU A 74 4.80 9.28 -10.43
CA LEU A 74 4.92 8.24 -9.40
C LEU A 74 5.95 8.61 -8.32
N ALA A 75 6.98 9.38 -8.68
CA ALA A 75 7.98 9.86 -7.73
C ALA A 75 7.40 10.89 -6.75
N ASP A 76 6.59 11.84 -7.24
CA ASP A 76 5.82 12.76 -6.38
C ASP A 76 4.89 12.00 -5.45
N PHE A 77 4.20 10.99 -5.98
CA PHE A 77 3.31 10.16 -5.19
C PHE A 77 4.09 9.43 -4.08
N ALA A 78 5.21 8.80 -4.43
CA ALA A 78 6.09 8.12 -3.47
C ALA A 78 6.64 9.08 -2.40
N GLN A 79 7.02 10.30 -2.77
CA GLN A 79 7.48 11.30 -1.80
C GLN A 79 6.37 11.72 -0.84
N GLN A 80 5.18 12.03 -1.35
CA GLN A 80 4.06 12.42 -0.51
C GLN A 80 3.65 11.27 0.43
N MET A 81 3.69 10.03 -0.05
CA MET A 81 3.50 8.85 0.80
C MET A 81 4.59 8.71 1.86
N ASN A 82 5.87 8.85 1.50
CA ASN A 82 6.97 8.71 2.45
C ASN A 82 6.93 9.76 3.57
N ASN A 83 6.48 10.98 3.23
CA ASN A 83 6.23 12.04 4.21
C ASN A 83 5.08 11.71 5.17
N LEU A 84 4.09 10.91 4.75
CA LEU A 84 3.00 10.46 5.62
C LEU A 84 3.43 9.36 6.60
N VAL A 85 4.42 8.55 6.22
CA VAL A 85 4.90 7.42 7.02
C VAL A 85 5.93 7.83 8.07
N SER A 86 6.70 8.89 7.80
CA SER A 86 7.86 9.29 8.63
C SER A 86 7.51 10.14 9.87
N VAL A 87 6.30 10.02 10.44
CA VAL A 87 5.86 10.76 11.65
C VAL A 87 5.77 9.86 12.87
#